data_AF-W0RSR8-F1
#
_entry.id   AF-W0RSR8-F1
#
_cell.length_a   1.000
_cell.length_b   1.000
_cell.length_c   1.000
_cell.angle_alpha   90.00
_cell.angle_beta   90.00
_cell.angle_gamma   90.00
#
_symmetry.space_group_name_H-M   'P 1'
#
loop_
_entity.id
_entity.type
_entity.pdbx_description
1 polymer ?
#
loop_
_entity_poly.entity_id
_entity_poly.type
_entity_poly.pdbx_seq_one_letter_code
_entity_poly.pdbx_strand_id
1 'polypeptide(L)' 'MSKLLAFVGATVGGYAGWALGALAGTFAAFVVSVVGTAAGVYAGRRIGRHWE' A
#
# COMPACT_ATOMS: atom_id res chain seq x y z
N MET A 1 11.48 12.98 -4.30
CA MET A 1 10.92 12.44 -3.03
C MET A 1 9.96 11.27 -3.21
N SER A 2 9.30 11.08 -4.36
CA SER A 2 8.26 10.05 -4.57
C SER A 2 8.69 8.59 -4.40
N LYS A 3 9.97 8.26 -4.63
CA LYS A 3 10.50 6.90 -4.40
C LYS A 3 10.53 6.50 -2.92
N LEU A 4 10.85 7.45 -2.02
CA LEU A 4 10.85 7.21 -0.57
C LEU A 4 9.43 7.05 -0.04
N LEU A 5 8.50 7.90 -0.49
CA LEU A 5 7.07 7.78 -0.15
C LEU A 5 6.48 6.45 -0.66
N ALA A 6 6.86 6.01 -1.86
CA ALA A 6 6.47 4.70 -2.39
C ALA A 6 7.07 3.55 -1.58
N PHE A 7 8.33 3.68 -1.13
CA PHE A 7 8.99 2.66 -0.30
C PHE A 7 8.37 2.54 1.09
N VAL A 8 8.05 3.67 1.73
CA VAL A 8 7.36 3.70 3.02
C VAL A 8 5.93 3.17 2.86
N GLY A 9 5.20 3.60 1.82
CA GLY A 9 3.86 3.09 1.53
C GLY A 9 3.83 1.58 1.27
N ALA A 10 4.81 1.05 0.54
CA ALA A 10 4.95 -0.38 0.30
C ALA A 10 5.31 -1.17 1.58
N THR A 11 6.18 -0.61 2.41
CA THR A 11 6.59 -1.25 3.69
C THR A 11 5.42 -1.28 4.68
N VAL A 12 4.75 -0.15 4.88
CA VAL A 12 3.62 -0.05 5.81
C VAL A 12 2.40 -0.80 5.28
N GLY A 13 2.09 -0.68 3.99
CA GLY A 13 1.01 -1.43 3.35
C GLY A 13 1.25 -2.94 3.35
N GLY A 14 2.50 -3.37 3.16
CA GLY A 14 2.90 -4.77 3.27
C GLY A 14 2.76 -5.31 4.69
N TYR A 15 3.22 -4.57 5.70
CA TYR A 15 3.14 -4.99 7.10
C TYR A 15 1.69 -5.01 7.61
N ALA A 16 0.89 -3.99 7.28
CA ALA A 16 -0.53 -3.94 7.61
C ALA A 16 -1.33 -5.02 6.87
N GLY A 17 -1.01 -5.29 5.59
CA GLY A 17 -1.63 -6.37 4.82
C GLY A 17 -1.28 -7.76 5.34
N TRP A 18 -0.07 -7.97 5.84
CA TRP A 18 0.33 -9.22 6.47
C TRP A 18 -0.38 -9.43 7.81
N ALA A 19 -0.44 -8.40 8.66
CA ALA A 19 -1.12 -8.46 9.96
C ALA A 19 -2.64 -8.69 9.83
N LEU A 20 -3.31 -8.02 8.90
CA LEU A 20 -4.74 -8.22 8.61
C LEU A 20 -5.00 -9.56 7.91
N GLY A 21 -4.08 -9.99 7.06
CA GLY A 21 -4.14 -11.24 6.34
C GLY A 21 -3.91 -12.48 7.20
N ALA A 22 -3.04 -12.39 8.20
CA ALA A 22 -2.78 -13.47 9.14
C ALA A 22 -4.03 -13.87 9.94
N LEU A 23 -4.97 -12.94 10.16
CA LEU A 23 -6.24 -13.17 10.85
C LEU A 23 -7.35 -13.76 9.95
N ALA A 24 -7.22 -13.65 8.62
CA ALA A 24 -8.26 -14.04 7.65
C ALA A 24 -7.80 -15.12 6.63
N GLY A 25 -6.57 -15.62 6.76
CA GLY A 25 -5.96 -16.59 5.86
C GLY A 25 -5.08 -15.93 4.77
N THR A 26 -4.05 -16.65 4.31
CA THR A 26 -3.01 -16.18 3.37
C THR A 26 -3.58 -15.48 2.12
N PHE A 27 -4.77 -15.87 1.65
CA PHE A 27 -5.44 -15.25 0.52
C PHE A 27 -5.96 -13.84 0.83
N ALA A 28 -6.50 -13.59 2.02
CA ALA A 28 -6.90 -12.26 2.46
C ALA A 28 -5.68 -11.34 2.62
N ALA A 29 -4.55 -11.86 3.09
CA ALA A 29 -3.28 -11.14 3.13
C ALA A 29 -2.87 -10.64 1.74
N PHE A 30 -2.96 -11.54 0.76
CA PHE A 30 -2.64 -11.25 -0.64
C PHE A 30 -3.57 -10.17 -1.22
N VAL A 31 -4.89 -10.31 -1.03
CA VAL A 31 -5.88 -9.34 -1.52
C VAL A 31 -5.68 -7.96 -0.88
N VAL A 32 -5.47 -7.89 0.45
CA VAL A 32 -5.20 -6.60 1.13
C VAL A 32 -3.90 -5.97 0.65
N SER A 33 -2.85 -6.77 0.38
CA SER A 33 -1.58 -6.26 -0.15
C SER A 33 -1.72 -5.67 -1.55
N VAL A 34 -2.47 -6.34 -2.44
CA VAL A 34 -2.75 -5.87 -3.80
C VAL A 34 -3.58 -4.59 -3.75
N VAL A 35 -4.65 -4.57 -2.96
CA VAL A 35 -5.53 -3.40 -2.82
C VAL A 35 -4.80 -2.22 -2.16
N GLY A 36 -4.02 -2.47 -1.12
CA GLY A 36 -3.21 -1.45 -0.44
C GLY A 36 -2.15 -0.84 -1.35
N THR A 37 -1.51 -1.65 -2.19
CA THR A 37 -0.54 -1.17 -3.19
C THR A 37 -1.23 -0.30 -4.25
N ALA A 38 -2.36 -0.74 -4.80
CA ALA A 38 -3.13 0.03 -5.78
C ALA A 38 -3.65 1.36 -5.20
N ALA A 39 -4.16 1.33 -3.97
CA ALA A 39 -4.62 2.52 -3.25
C ALA A 39 -3.46 3.49 -2.96
N GLY A 40 -2.31 2.99 -2.54
CA GLY A 40 -1.10 3.78 -2.28
C GLY A 40 -0.57 4.46 -3.55
N VAL A 41 -0.55 3.76 -4.68
CA VAL A 41 -0.15 4.34 -5.99
C VAL A 41 -1.18 5.39 -6.45
N TYR A 42 -2.47 5.13 -6.27
CA TYR A 42 -3.53 6.07 -6.66
C TYR A 42 -3.51 7.35 -5.82
N ALA A 43 -3.44 7.22 -4.50
CA ALA A 43 -3.31 8.35 -3.59
C ALA A 43 -1.99 9.10 -3.83
N GLY A 44 -0.88 8.37 -4.03
CA GLY A 44 0.43 8.96 -4.35
C GLY A 44 0.44 9.76 -5.65
N ARG A 45 -0.23 9.26 -6.71
CA ARG A 45 -0.40 10.01 -7.97
C ARG A 45 -1.30 11.23 -7.80
N ARG A 46 -2.38 11.10 -7.02
CA ARG A 46 -3.33 12.21 -6.78
C ARG A 46 -2.71 13.32 -5.96
N ILE A 47 -1.95 12.98 -4.92
CA ILE A 47 -1.20 13.95 -4.11
C ILE A 47 -0.05 14.54 -4.94
N GLY A 48 0.65 13.73 -5.73
CA GLY A 48 1.74 14.20 -6.60
C GLY A 48 1.30 15.27 -7.61
N ARG A 49 0.11 15.14 -8.21
CA ARG A 49 -0.46 16.18 -9.09
C ARG A 49 -0.88 17.46 -8.37
N HIS A 50 -1.09 17.41 -7.07
CA HIS A 50 -1.49 18.58 -6.28
C HIS A 50 -0.29 19.44 -5.86
N TRP A 51 0.93 18.94 -6.06
CA TRP A 51 2.20 19.59 -5.76
C TRP A 51 3.01 19.92 -7.04
N GLU A 52 2.39 19.87 -8.22
CA GLU A 52 2.91 20.44 -9.49
C GLU A 52 2.32 21.82 -9.75
#